data_AF-A0A5B0SAY8-F1
#
_entry.id   AF-A0A5B0SAY8-F1
#
_cell.length_a   1.000
_cell.length_b   1.000
_cell.length_c   1.000
_cell.angle_alpha   90.00
_cell.angle_beta   90.00
_cell.angle_gamma   90.00
#
_symmetry.space_group_name_H-M   'P 1'
#
loop_
_entity.id
_entity.type
_entity.pdbx_description
1 polymer ?
#
loop_
_entity_poly.entity_id
_entity_poly.type
_entity_poly.pdbx_seq_one_letter_code
_entity_poly.pdbx_strand_id
1 'polypeptide(L)'
;MTSAQTRVGETIDNFYGDSSEAAIASNSYKRAVEELDEIAIRELDTPYRSTVLEPVGRFCSYFTEINSTLAKRHKKLLDYDAARTKVRKLAEKPSDDPSKLIRAEKECDDAKQIFKAYNDSLIKELPEIVDLRIPYLDPCFEAMVRLQLRFHESGYDKLGGVQRYFSESVRDDYANGQLDNQVETALQEMRELAICGLP
;
A
#
# COMPACT_ATOMS: atom_id res chain seq x y z
N MET A 1 14.50 2.71 3.81
CA MET A 1 14.55 4.13 4.27
C MET A 1 15.98 4.59 4.56
N THR A 2 17.00 3.77 4.30
CA THR A 2 18.12 3.71 5.24
C THR A 2 19.49 4.05 4.65
N SER A 3 19.68 4.01 3.33
CA SER A 3 20.98 4.40 2.75
C SER A 3 21.33 5.88 2.98
N ALA A 4 20.35 6.77 3.00
CA ALA A 4 20.57 8.19 3.24
C ALA A 4 20.92 8.47 4.71
N GLN A 5 20.18 7.87 5.65
CA GLN A 5 20.43 8.04 7.09
C GLN A 5 21.77 7.45 7.49
N THR A 6 22.08 6.22 7.06
CA THR A 6 23.37 5.58 7.32
C THR A 6 24.53 6.40 6.74
N ARG A 7 24.38 6.92 5.51
CA ARG A 7 25.39 7.80 4.90
C ARG A 7 25.60 9.09 5.69
N VAL A 8 24.53 9.70 6.21
CA VAL A 8 24.65 10.88 7.08
C VAL A 8 25.40 10.51 8.35
N GLY A 9 25.05 9.39 9.00
CA GLY A 9 25.77 8.87 10.17
C GLY A 9 27.26 8.64 9.91
N GLU A 10 27.61 7.97 8.81
CA GLU A 10 28.99 7.77 8.37
C GLU A 10 29.73 9.08 8.11
N THR A 11 29.05 10.04 7.47
CA THR A 11 29.64 11.34 7.15
C THR A 11 29.95 12.13 8.43
N ILE A 12 29.03 12.15 9.40
CA ILE A 12 29.22 12.81 10.69
C ILE A 12 30.33 12.11 11.49
N ASP A 13 30.37 10.78 11.52
CA ASP A 13 31.45 9.98 12.15
C ASP A 13 32.82 10.32 11.56
N ASN A 14 32.91 10.46 10.23
CA ASN A 14 34.15 10.86 9.55
C ASN A 14 34.60 12.30 9.86
N PHE A 15 33.68 13.22 10.16
CA PHE A 15 34.03 14.59 10.58
C PHE A 15 34.66 14.62 11.98
N TYR A 16 34.25 13.71 12.86
CA TYR A 16 34.70 13.64 14.26
C TYR A 16 35.57 12.39 14.51
N GLY A 17 36.66 12.25 13.75
CA GLY A 17 37.58 11.11 13.85
C GLY A 17 38.60 11.15 15.00
N ASP A 18 38.45 12.09 15.94
CA ASP A 18 39.32 12.23 17.11
C ASP A 18 38.76 11.48 18.34
N SER A 19 39.38 11.62 19.51
CA SER A 19 38.89 11.01 20.77
C SER A 19 38.08 12.00 21.62
N SER A 20 37.46 13.01 20.99
CA SER A 20 36.67 14.03 21.67
C SER A 20 35.31 13.48 22.15
N GLU A 21 34.66 14.22 23.06
CA GLU A 21 33.27 13.92 23.44
C GLU A 21 32.32 13.97 22.23
N ALA A 22 32.59 14.87 21.28
CA ALA A 22 31.84 14.96 20.02
C ALA A 22 32.03 13.71 19.15
N ALA A 23 33.23 13.12 19.12
CA ALA A 23 33.48 11.86 18.44
C ALA A 23 32.71 10.69 19.07
N ILE A 24 32.59 10.66 20.41
CA ILE A 24 31.81 9.63 21.12
C ILE A 24 30.31 9.76 20.77
N ALA A 25 29.76 10.98 20.80
CA ALA A 25 28.37 11.23 20.44
C ALA A 25 28.09 10.89 18.96
N SER A 26 29.02 11.27 18.07
CA SER A 26 28.96 10.96 16.63
C SER A 26 28.96 9.45 16.37
N ASN A 27 29.88 8.72 17.01
CA ASN A 27 29.95 7.27 16.87
C ASN A 27 28.68 6.58 17.43
N SER A 28 28.15 7.07 18.55
CA SER A 28 26.89 6.57 19.09
C SER A 28 25.71 6.85 18.16
N TYR A 29 25.67 8.02 17.51
CA TYR A 29 24.64 8.36 16.54
C TYR A 29 24.68 7.41 15.34
N LYS A 30 25.87 7.20 14.76
CA LYS A 30 26.06 6.24 13.66
C LYS A 30 25.56 4.85 14.04
N ARG A 31 25.96 4.33 15.21
CA ARG A 31 25.47 3.03 15.71
C ARG A 31 23.96 2.98 15.88
N ALA A 32 23.36 4.04 16.43
CA ALA A 32 21.90 4.10 16.59
C ALA A 32 21.18 4.05 15.22
N VAL A 33 21.72 4.73 14.21
CA VAL A 33 21.18 4.71 12.84
C VAL A 33 21.34 3.33 12.18
N GLU A 34 22.51 2.69 12.33
CA GLU A 34 22.76 1.33 11.82
C GLU A 34 21.81 0.31 12.47
N GLU A 35 21.63 0.36 13.81
CA GLU A 35 20.69 -0.50 14.53
C GLU A 35 19.24 -0.26 14.07
N LEU A 36 18.86 1.00 13.81
CA LEU A 36 17.53 1.34 13.31
C LEU A 36 17.28 0.83 11.89
N ASP A 37 18.30 0.82 11.02
CA ASP A 37 18.20 0.17 9.71
C ASP A 37 17.94 -1.33 9.85
N GLU A 38 18.69 -2.00 10.72
CA GLU A 38 18.47 -3.44 10.97
C GLU A 38 17.07 -3.73 11.53
N ILE A 39 16.58 -2.87 12.43
CA ILE A 39 15.21 -2.96 12.98
C ILE A 39 14.18 -2.72 11.87
N ALA A 40 14.38 -1.72 11.01
CA ALA A 40 13.49 -1.44 9.88
C ALA A 40 13.37 -2.67 8.95
N ILE A 41 14.49 -3.30 8.63
CA ILE A 41 14.50 -4.46 7.74
C ILE A 41 13.81 -5.66 8.42
N ARG A 42 14.16 -5.97 9.67
CA ARG A 42 13.67 -7.18 10.35
C ARG A 42 12.24 -7.04 10.85
N GLU A 43 11.90 -5.91 11.46
CA GLU A 43 10.67 -5.73 12.22
C GLU A 43 9.58 -4.97 11.46
N LEU A 44 9.93 -4.21 10.41
CA LEU A 44 8.96 -3.50 9.59
C LEU A 44 8.79 -4.16 8.23
N ASP A 45 9.84 -4.34 7.42
CA ASP A 45 9.71 -4.77 6.02
C ASP A 45 9.05 -6.15 5.85
N THR A 46 9.59 -7.19 6.50
CA THR A 46 9.07 -8.56 6.36
C THR A 46 7.63 -8.70 6.91
N PRO A 47 7.30 -8.21 8.12
CA PRO A 47 5.93 -8.25 8.61
C PRO A 47 4.97 -7.40 7.77
N TYR A 48 5.38 -6.22 7.32
CA TYR A 48 4.55 -5.35 6.49
C TYR A 48 4.20 -6.02 5.17
N ARG A 49 5.17 -6.69 4.54
CA ARG A 49 4.92 -7.46 3.31
C ARG A 49 3.88 -8.55 3.51
N SER A 50 4.04 -9.38 4.53
CA SER A 50 3.19 -10.55 4.76
C SER A 50 1.81 -10.22 5.34
N THR A 51 1.69 -9.13 6.11
CA THR A 51 0.44 -8.75 6.80
C THR A 51 -0.33 -7.61 6.12
N VAL A 52 0.30 -6.85 5.22
CA VAL A 52 -0.32 -5.72 4.51
C VAL A 52 -0.26 -5.92 3.00
N LEU A 53 0.94 -6.00 2.42
CA LEU A 53 1.08 -5.99 0.95
C LEU A 53 0.52 -7.26 0.30
N GLU A 54 0.83 -8.43 0.82
CA GLU A 54 0.38 -9.71 0.28
C GLU A 54 -1.15 -9.90 0.40
N PRO A 55 -1.79 -9.65 1.55
CA PRO A 55 -3.25 -9.74 1.66
C PRO A 55 -3.96 -8.74 0.74
N VAL A 56 -3.52 -7.47 0.72
CA VAL A 56 -4.12 -6.46 -0.17
C VAL A 56 -3.94 -6.86 -1.63
N GLY A 57 -2.75 -7.33 -2.01
CA GLY A 57 -2.49 -7.83 -3.35
C GLY A 57 -3.38 -9.02 -3.73
N ARG A 58 -3.59 -9.97 -2.81
CA ARG A 58 -4.49 -11.10 -2.99
C ARG A 58 -5.94 -10.64 -3.14
N PHE A 59 -6.41 -9.72 -2.31
CA PHE A 59 -7.74 -9.14 -2.43
C PHE A 59 -7.95 -8.50 -3.81
N CYS A 60 -6.99 -7.68 -4.26
CA CYS A 60 -7.02 -7.07 -5.59
C CYS A 60 -7.05 -8.13 -6.71
N SER A 61 -6.37 -9.27 -6.55
CA SER A 61 -6.32 -10.31 -7.57
C SER A 61 -7.69 -10.93 -7.86
N TYR A 62 -8.59 -11.02 -6.86
CA TYR A 62 -9.94 -11.55 -7.06
C TYR A 62 -10.78 -10.72 -8.04
N PHE A 63 -10.56 -9.40 -8.10
CA PHE A 63 -11.27 -8.54 -9.04
C PHE A 63 -10.97 -8.87 -10.51
N THR A 64 -9.78 -9.39 -10.81
CA THR A 64 -9.45 -9.87 -12.17
C THR A 64 -10.40 -10.99 -12.59
N GLU A 65 -10.66 -11.92 -11.69
CA GLU A 65 -11.51 -13.09 -11.95
C GLU A 65 -13.00 -12.70 -11.99
N ILE A 66 -13.43 -11.81 -11.09
CA ILE A 66 -14.78 -11.21 -11.11
C ILE A 66 -15.03 -10.48 -12.43
N ASN A 67 -14.08 -9.66 -12.89
CA ASN A 67 -14.18 -8.94 -14.16
C ASN A 67 -14.29 -9.89 -15.36
N SER A 68 -13.53 -10.99 -15.35
CA SER A 68 -13.64 -12.04 -16.37
C SER A 68 -15.03 -12.68 -16.38
N THR A 69 -15.59 -12.96 -15.21
CA THR A 69 -16.94 -13.53 -15.06
C THR A 69 -18.03 -12.54 -15.49
N LEU A 70 -17.88 -11.25 -15.19
CA LEU A 70 -18.75 -10.17 -15.69
C LEU A 70 -18.74 -10.09 -17.22
N ALA A 71 -17.56 -10.18 -17.84
CA ALA A 71 -17.44 -10.19 -19.30
C ALA A 71 -18.12 -11.43 -19.92
N LYS A 72 -17.95 -12.62 -19.31
CA LYS A 72 -18.66 -13.84 -19.73
C LYS A 72 -20.17 -13.68 -19.62
N ARG A 73 -20.67 -13.18 -18.48
CA ARG A 73 -22.09 -12.86 -18.26
C ARG A 73 -22.62 -11.96 -19.35
N HIS A 74 -21.90 -10.87 -19.67
CA HIS A 74 -22.31 -9.92 -20.71
C HIS A 74 -22.41 -10.59 -22.08
N LYS A 75 -21.41 -11.40 -22.46
CA LYS A 75 -21.47 -12.19 -23.71
C LYS A 75 -22.69 -13.12 -23.74
N LYS A 76 -23.02 -13.77 -22.62
CA LYS A 76 -24.18 -14.67 -22.52
C LYS A 76 -25.52 -13.95 -22.57
N LEU A 77 -25.58 -12.70 -22.12
CA LEU A 77 -26.75 -11.85 -22.33
C LEU A 77 -26.98 -11.59 -23.83
N LEU A 78 -25.92 -11.25 -24.56
CA LEU A 78 -26.01 -11.01 -26.01
C LEU A 78 -26.42 -12.27 -26.78
N ASP A 79 -25.85 -13.43 -26.44
CA ASP A 79 -26.24 -14.73 -27.02
C ASP A 79 -27.75 -14.99 -26.80
N TYR A 80 -28.24 -14.75 -25.58
CA TYR A 80 -29.65 -14.92 -25.23
C TYR A 80 -30.57 -13.92 -25.96
N ASP A 81 -30.20 -12.64 -26.03
CA ASP A 81 -30.99 -11.62 -26.75
C ASP A 81 -31.08 -11.91 -28.26
N ALA A 82 -30.00 -12.43 -28.85
CA ALA A 82 -29.98 -12.87 -30.25
C ALA A 82 -30.93 -14.06 -30.48
N ALA A 83 -30.89 -15.07 -29.59
CA ALA A 83 -31.78 -16.23 -29.65
C ALA A 83 -33.25 -15.82 -29.47
N ARG A 84 -33.55 -14.92 -28.53
CA ARG A 84 -34.90 -14.36 -28.31
C ARG A 84 -35.41 -13.63 -29.55
N THR A 85 -34.54 -12.86 -30.21
CA THR A 85 -34.87 -12.16 -31.47
C THR A 85 -35.15 -13.15 -32.60
N LYS A 86 -34.39 -14.24 -32.71
CA LYS A 86 -34.60 -15.32 -33.69
C LYS A 86 -35.96 -16.00 -33.49
N VAL A 87 -36.30 -16.37 -32.26
CA VAL A 87 -37.62 -16.94 -31.91
C VAL A 87 -38.74 -15.98 -32.29
N ARG A 88 -38.66 -14.70 -31.89
CA ARG A 88 -39.68 -13.70 -32.22
C ARG A 88 -39.91 -13.59 -33.72
N LYS A 89 -38.84 -13.49 -34.52
CA LYS A 89 -38.94 -13.40 -35.99
C LYS A 89 -39.58 -14.65 -36.61
N LEU A 90 -39.27 -15.85 -36.12
CA LEU A 90 -39.86 -17.09 -36.60
C LEU A 90 -41.33 -17.26 -36.17
N ALA A 91 -41.72 -16.71 -35.01
CA ALA A 91 -43.11 -16.69 -34.56
C ALA A 91 -43.97 -15.70 -35.36
N GLU A 92 -43.44 -14.49 -35.64
CA GLU A 92 -44.11 -13.47 -36.45
C GLU A 92 -44.23 -13.87 -37.93
N LYS A 93 -43.20 -14.55 -38.46
CA LYS A 93 -43.18 -15.08 -39.84
C LYS A 93 -42.83 -16.57 -39.82
N PRO A 94 -43.83 -17.46 -39.65
CA PRO A 94 -43.62 -18.89 -39.60
C PRO A 94 -42.94 -19.42 -40.86
N SER A 95 -41.99 -20.34 -40.68
CA SER A 95 -41.40 -21.09 -41.80
C SER A 95 -42.32 -22.25 -42.20
N ASP A 96 -42.21 -22.67 -43.45
CA ASP A 96 -42.86 -23.91 -43.95
C ASP A 96 -42.43 -25.19 -43.21
N ASP A 97 -41.33 -25.12 -42.45
CA ASP A 97 -40.83 -26.20 -41.59
C ASP A 97 -41.12 -25.86 -40.11
N PRO A 98 -42.16 -26.46 -39.50
CA PRO A 98 -42.53 -26.22 -38.11
C PRO A 98 -41.42 -26.58 -37.12
N SER A 99 -40.49 -27.47 -37.49
CA SER A 99 -39.40 -27.89 -36.61
C SER A 99 -38.38 -26.78 -36.35
N LYS A 100 -38.29 -25.77 -37.23
CA LYS A 100 -37.37 -24.63 -37.06
C LYS A 100 -37.71 -23.76 -35.86
N LEU A 101 -39.01 -23.51 -35.63
CA LEU A 101 -39.44 -22.74 -34.47
C LEU A 101 -39.11 -23.50 -33.18
N ILE A 102 -39.46 -24.79 -33.12
CA ILE A 102 -39.19 -25.66 -31.97
C ILE A 102 -37.68 -25.71 -31.64
N ARG A 103 -36.81 -25.82 -32.66
CA ARG A 103 -35.35 -25.79 -32.47
C ARG A 103 -34.86 -24.43 -31.95
N ALA A 104 -35.38 -23.33 -32.49
CA ALA A 104 -35.00 -21.99 -32.05
C ALA A 104 -35.47 -21.70 -30.62
N GLU A 105 -36.65 -22.19 -30.23
CA GLU A 105 -37.15 -22.10 -28.85
C GLU A 105 -36.24 -22.86 -27.88
N LYS A 106 -35.85 -24.09 -28.23
CA LYS A 106 -34.89 -24.88 -27.45
C LYS A 106 -33.53 -24.16 -27.30
N GLU A 107 -32.97 -23.65 -28.40
CA GLU A 107 -31.73 -22.87 -28.37
C GLU A 107 -31.84 -21.61 -27.48
N CYS A 108 -33.00 -20.94 -27.51
CA CYS A 108 -33.28 -19.78 -26.68
C CYS A 108 -33.34 -20.14 -25.19
N ASP A 109 -34.00 -21.25 -24.84
CA ASP A 109 -34.08 -21.74 -23.48
C ASP A 109 -32.71 -22.17 -22.94
N ASP A 110 -31.90 -22.86 -23.74
CA ASP A 110 -30.54 -23.24 -23.37
C ASP A 110 -29.67 -21.98 -23.13
N ALA A 111 -29.74 -20.98 -24.01
CA ALA A 111 -29.03 -19.72 -23.85
C ALA A 111 -29.48 -18.94 -22.59
N LYS A 112 -30.80 -18.94 -22.31
CA LYS A 112 -31.38 -18.33 -21.11
C LYS A 112 -30.85 -18.97 -19.84
N GLN A 113 -30.80 -20.30 -19.78
CA GLN A 113 -30.30 -21.03 -18.60
C GLN A 113 -28.84 -20.70 -18.32
N ILE A 114 -28.00 -20.69 -19.37
CA ILE A 114 -26.56 -20.35 -19.24
C ILE A 114 -26.39 -18.90 -18.75
N PHE A 115 -27.08 -17.94 -19.37
CA PHE A 115 -27.04 -16.54 -18.92
C PHE A 115 -27.49 -16.40 -17.46
N LYS A 116 -28.62 -17.02 -17.11
CA LYS A 116 -29.19 -16.94 -15.76
C LYS A 116 -28.25 -17.52 -14.71
N ALA A 117 -27.56 -18.62 -15.02
CA ALA A 117 -26.56 -19.19 -14.11
C ALA A 117 -25.46 -18.17 -13.76
N TYR A 118 -24.88 -17.48 -14.76
CA TYR A 118 -23.89 -16.42 -14.50
C TYR A 118 -24.50 -15.20 -13.79
N ASN A 119 -25.70 -14.78 -14.21
CA ASN A 119 -26.42 -13.65 -13.61
C ASN A 119 -26.63 -13.84 -12.11
N ASP A 120 -27.20 -14.98 -11.74
CA ASP A 120 -27.64 -15.24 -10.38
C ASP A 120 -26.45 -15.45 -9.44
N SER A 121 -25.38 -16.12 -9.91
CA SER A 121 -24.11 -16.22 -9.17
C SER A 121 -23.56 -14.82 -8.88
N LEU A 122 -23.45 -13.96 -9.89
CA LEU A 122 -22.90 -12.61 -9.72
C LEU A 122 -23.77 -11.73 -8.82
N ILE A 123 -25.10 -11.81 -8.94
CA ILE A 123 -26.03 -11.07 -8.08
C ILE A 123 -25.88 -11.50 -6.62
N LYS A 124 -25.63 -12.78 -6.38
CA LYS A 124 -25.42 -13.32 -5.03
C LYS A 124 -24.03 -12.94 -4.48
N GLU A 125 -22.97 -13.18 -5.25
CA GLU A 125 -21.59 -13.12 -4.77
C GLU A 125 -21.04 -11.70 -4.69
N LEU A 126 -21.43 -10.78 -5.59
CA LEU A 126 -20.89 -9.42 -5.58
C LEU A 126 -21.17 -8.67 -4.27
N PRO A 127 -22.40 -8.67 -3.71
CA PRO A 127 -22.66 -8.10 -2.40
C PRO A 127 -21.84 -8.74 -1.28
N GLU A 128 -21.72 -10.08 -1.27
CA GLU A 128 -20.94 -10.81 -0.28
C GLU A 128 -19.45 -10.37 -0.30
N ILE A 129 -18.87 -10.21 -1.48
CA ILE A 129 -17.48 -9.73 -1.65
C ILE A 129 -17.33 -8.30 -1.16
N VAL A 130 -18.30 -7.44 -1.45
CA VAL A 130 -18.31 -6.07 -0.96
C VAL A 130 -18.33 -6.07 0.56
N ASP A 131 -19.21 -6.82 1.21
CA ASP A 131 -19.32 -6.87 2.67
C ASP A 131 -18.05 -7.43 3.33
N LEU A 132 -17.41 -8.42 2.70
CA LEU A 132 -16.15 -9.01 3.18
C LEU A 132 -14.96 -8.04 3.15
N ARG A 133 -15.03 -6.92 2.43
CA ARG A 133 -13.92 -5.94 2.36
C ARG A 133 -13.48 -5.44 3.74
N ILE A 134 -14.43 -5.24 4.66
CA ILE A 134 -14.16 -4.70 6.00
C ILE A 134 -13.39 -5.75 6.84
N PRO A 135 -13.97 -6.92 7.15
CA PRO A 135 -13.27 -7.91 7.97
C PRO A 135 -11.99 -8.45 7.34
N TYR A 136 -11.82 -8.31 6.01
CA TYR A 136 -10.58 -8.66 5.33
C TYR A 136 -9.49 -7.59 5.48
N LEU A 137 -9.83 -6.31 5.30
CA LEU A 137 -8.84 -5.22 5.29
C LEU A 137 -8.57 -4.63 6.68
N ASP A 138 -9.52 -4.71 7.61
CA ASP A 138 -9.36 -4.26 9.00
C ASP A 138 -8.07 -4.80 9.67
N PRO A 139 -7.80 -6.12 9.68
CA PRO A 139 -6.57 -6.63 10.28
C PRO A 139 -5.30 -6.17 9.54
N CYS A 140 -5.39 -5.90 8.24
CA CYS A 140 -4.25 -5.36 7.46
C CYS A 140 -3.95 -3.91 7.89
N PHE A 141 -4.99 -3.09 8.07
CA PHE A 141 -4.85 -1.72 8.54
C PHE A 141 -4.36 -1.66 9.98
N GLU A 142 -4.89 -2.52 10.84
CA GLU A 142 -4.46 -2.66 12.22
C GLU A 142 -2.98 -3.08 12.32
N ALA A 143 -2.57 -4.07 11.51
CA ALA A 143 -1.17 -4.50 11.43
C ALA A 143 -0.26 -3.36 10.95
N MET A 144 -0.67 -2.63 9.91
CA MET A 144 0.06 -1.47 9.39
C MET A 144 0.31 -0.42 10.48
N VAL A 145 -0.74 -0.02 11.21
CA VAL A 145 -0.62 1.00 12.27
C VAL A 145 0.29 0.52 13.40
N ARG A 146 0.16 -0.74 13.83
CA ARG A 146 1.02 -1.29 14.90
C ARG A 146 2.48 -1.39 14.49
N LEU A 147 2.76 -1.81 13.26
CA LEU A 147 4.11 -1.90 12.74
C LEU A 147 4.75 -0.51 12.65
N GLN A 148 4.01 0.49 12.19
CA GLN A 148 4.46 1.88 12.18
C GLN A 148 4.71 2.39 13.60
N LEU A 149 3.79 2.17 14.54
CA LEU A 149 3.95 2.60 15.93
C LEU A 149 5.24 2.02 16.54
N ARG A 150 5.41 0.70 16.47
CA ARG A 150 6.60 0.01 16.99
C ARG A 150 7.90 0.54 16.36
N PHE A 151 7.89 0.79 15.05
CA PHE A 151 9.05 1.34 14.35
C PHE A 151 9.42 2.74 14.86
N HIS A 152 8.43 3.62 15.04
CA HIS A 152 8.66 4.97 15.53
C HIS A 152 9.05 5.00 17.02
N GLU A 153 8.48 4.13 17.85
CA GLU A 153 8.89 3.96 19.26
C GLU A 153 10.35 3.52 19.34
N SER A 154 10.74 2.51 18.55
CA SER A 154 12.13 2.05 18.46
C SER A 154 13.05 3.17 17.97
N GLY A 155 12.63 3.92 16.96
CA GLY A 155 13.30 5.12 16.45
C GLY A 155 13.57 6.16 17.53
N TYR A 156 12.52 6.50 18.27
CA TYR A 156 12.57 7.46 19.36
C TYR A 156 13.53 7.01 20.47
N ASP A 157 13.43 5.76 20.91
CA ASP A 157 14.28 5.22 21.98
C ASP A 157 15.76 5.18 21.59
N LYS A 158 16.06 4.74 20.35
CA LYS A 158 17.45 4.63 19.86
C LYS A 158 18.09 6.00 19.66
N LEU A 159 17.40 6.92 18.99
CA LEU A 159 17.90 8.27 18.74
C LEU A 159 17.93 9.11 20.02
N GLY A 160 16.87 9.06 20.84
CA GLY A 160 16.84 9.72 22.14
C GLY A 160 17.95 9.21 23.06
N GLY A 161 18.28 7.92 22.96
CA GLY A 161 19.43 7.33 23.62
C GLY A 161 20.77 8.00 23.29
N VAL A 162 20.94 8.62 22.13
CA VAL A 162 22.19 9.32 21.76
C VAL A 162 22.41 10.55 22.63
N GLN A 163 21.33 11.18 23.13
CA GLN A 163 21.41 12.40 23.95
C GLN A 163 22.33 12.24 25.16
N ARG A 164 22.42 11.03 25.74
CA ARG A 164 23.25 10.74 26.92
C ARG A 164 24.75 10.96 26.69
N TYR A 165 25.20 10.99 25.43
CA TYR A 165 26.60 11.16 25.05
C TYR A 165 26.97 12.64 24.81
N PHE A 166 26.01 13.55 24.87
CA PHE A 166 26.27 14.99 24.86
C PHE A 166 26.52 15.51 26.28
N SER A 167 27.31 16.59 26.37
CA SER A 167 27.57 17.27 27.63
C SER A 167 26.28 17.79 28.28
N GLU A 168 26.32 18.02 29.59
CA GLU A 168 25.18 18.56 30.35
C GLU A 168 24.71 19.91 29.81
N SER A 169 25.63 20.82 29.49
CA SER A 169 25.30 22.13 28.92
C SER A 169 24.53 22.03 27.60
N VAL A 170 24.92 21.11 26.71
CA VAL A 170 24.24 20.91 25.41
C VAL A 170 22.85 20.33 25.63
N ARG A 171 22.68 19.41 26.58
CA ARG A 171 21.36 18.84 26.92
C ARG A 171 20.43 19.90 27.52
N ASP A 172 20.95 20.80 28.35
CA ASP A 172 20.19 21.92 28.91
C ASP A 172 19.77 22.91 27.83
N ASP A 173 20.68 23.27 26.92
CA ASP A 173 20.36 24.15 25.78
C ASP A 173 19.29 23.53 24.88
N TYR A 174 19.33 22.21 24.65
CA TYR A 174 18.30 21.48 23.92
C TYR A 174 16.94 21.55 24.64
N ALA A 175 16.91 21.23 25.94
CA ALA A 175 15.67 21.21 26.73
C ALA A 175 15.00 22.59 26.82
N ASN A 176 15.79 23.67 26.76
CA ASN A 176 15.31 25.05 26.80
C ASN A 176 15.05 25.64 25.38
N GLY A 177 15.17 24.85 24.31
CA GLY A 177 14.97 25.29 22.92
C GLY A 177 16.03 26.27 22.41
N GLN A 178 17.16 26.42 23.10
CA GLN A 178 18.25 27.32 22.70
C GLN A 178 19.02 26.78 21.49
N LEU A 179 19.19 25.46 21.40
CA LEU A 179 19.83 24.85 20.23
C LEU A 179 19.06 25.09 18.94
N ASP A 180 17.71 25.06 18.97
CA ASP A 180 16.90 25.32 17.78
C ASP A 180 17.16 26.73 17.23
N ASN A 181 17.25 27.72 18.11
CA ASN A 181 17.59 29.11 17.73
C ASN A 181 19.02 29.22 17.17
N GLN A 182 19.98 28.48 17.74
CA GLN A 182 21.36 28.45 17.23
C GLN A 182 21.42 27.81 15.83
N VAL A 183 20.67 26.72 15.61
CA VAL A 183 20.58 26.06 14.30
C VAL A 183 19.97 27.00 13.26
N GLU A 184 18.87 27.67 13.57
CA GLU A 184 18.26 28.65 12.65
C GLU A 184 19.19 29.81 12.33
N THR A 185 19.95 30.30 13.31
CA THR A 185 20.94 31.35 13.12
C THR A 185 22.06 30.89 12.18
N ALA A 186 22.61 29.68 12.40
CA ALA A 186 23.63 29.12 11.53
C ALA A 186 23.11 28.90 10.09
N LEU A 187 21.87 28.44 9.93
CA LEU A 187 21.24 28.27 8.62
C LEU A 187 21.05 29.62 7.91
N GLN A 188 20.71 30.68 8.64
CA GLN A 188 20.61 32.04 8.11
C GLN A 188 21.97 32.57 7.65
N GLU A 189 23.01 32.42 8.47
CA GLU A 189 24.39 32.78 8.09
C GLU A 189 24.86 32.02 6.84
N MET A 190 24.56 30.73 6.74
CA MET A 190 24.86 29.93 5.54
C MET A 190 24.15 30.44 4.29
N ARG A 191 22.91 30.93 4.41
CA ARG A 191 22.18 31.55 3.29
C ARG A 191 22.81 32.87 2.88
N GLU A 192 23.29 33.66 3.84
CA GLU A 192 23.97 34.94 3.58
C GLU A 192 25.35 34.75 2.91
N LEU A 193 26.02 33.64 3.21
CA LEU A 193 27.28 33.24 2.58
C LEU A 193 27.09 32.66 1.15
N ALA A 194 25.88 32.30 0.76
CA ALA A 194 25.58 31.85 -0.59
C ALA A 194 25.61 33.05 -1.56
N ILE A 195 26.75 33.23 -2.25
CA ILE A 195 26.99 34.33 -3.22
C ILE A 195 26.01 34.31 -4.41
N CYS A 196 25.26 33.23 -4.64
CA CYS A 196 24.22 33.17 -5.66
C CYS A 196 22.85 33.51 -5.08
N GLY A 197 22.63 34.81 -4.82
CA GLY A 197 21.28 35.36 -4.91
C GLY A 197 20.79 35.22 -6.34
N LEU A 198 19.97 34.21 -6.62
CA LEU A 198 19.04 34.28 -7.74
C LEU A 198 17.66 34.63 -7.16
N PRO A 199 16.95 35.62 -7.74
CA PRO A 199 15.60 35.97 -7.33
C PRO A 199 14.60 34.82 -7.55
#